data_AF-A0A831YSG3-F1
#
_entry.id   AF-A0A831YSG3-F1
#
_cell.length_a   1.000
_cell.length_b   1.000
_cell.length_c   1.000
_cell.angle_alpha   90.00
_cell.angle_beta   90.00
_cell.angle_gamma   90.00
#
_symmetry.space_group_name_H-M   'P 1'
#
loop_
_entity.id
_entity.type
_entity.pdbx_description
1 polymer ?
#
loop_
_entity_poly.entity_id
_entity_poly.type
_entity_poly.pdbx_seq_one_letter_code
_entity_poly.pdbx_strand_id
1 'polypeptide(L)'
;MLERLKRTWFIWLALAAVFAVVLPRLIDARAAPQPPPPASPDSASRFVVHDPNGAVIGWLNIKYPRTIRENEEGVLEAEYTTGDTRWKAGAAESGDNDGYGSVQPPAGMKVELSGADLALTPSPTHEFDVQRIAATGVERVKWIVSPKDEGDHVLLVRFNVSPATFKAIPISANGQAQGSDPQILLPVKVFTIYGVSKATVLIAKGGVGLVSFLLTLPAAFVLFDRLFRKKPKPRRKKAA
;
A
#
# COMPACT_ATOMS: atom_id res chain seq x y z
N MET A 1 31.76 19.77 -46.92
CA MET A 1 30.49 19.27 -46.36
C MET A 1 30.69 18.22 -45.26
N LEU A 2 31.57 17.22 -45.45
CA LEU A 2 31.81 16.14 -44.48
C LEU A 2 32.33 16.60 -43.10
N GLU A 3 33.20 17.62 -43.04
CA GLU A 3 33.79 18.09 -41.78
C GLU A 3 32.79 18.81 -40.86
N ARG A 4 31.84 19.55 -41.44
CA ARG A 4 30.74 20.17 -40.67
C ARG A 4 29.84 19.10 -40.07
N LEU A 5 29.55 18.03 -40.82
CA LEU A 5 28.75 16.89 -40.35
C LEU A 5 29.43 16.15 -39.19
N LYS A 6 30.74 15.91 -39.28
CA LYS A 6 31.53 15.32 -38.18
C LYS A 6 31.52 16.20 -36.93
N ARG A 7 31.70 17.52 -37.08
CA ARG A 7 31.65 18.47 -35.95
C ARG A 7 30.29 18.47 -35.26
N THR A 8 29.19 18.52 -36.02
CA THR A 8 27.85 18.41 -35.44
C THR A 8 27.63 17.06 -34.77
N TRP A 9 28.18 15.98 -35.34
CA TRP A 9 28.05 14.64 -34.76
C TRP A 9 28.75 14.52 -33.40
N PHE A 10 29.95 15.07 -33.25
CA PHE A 10 30.66 15.11 -31.95
C PHE A 10 29.96 16.01 -30.93
N ILE A 11 29.31 17.10 -31.36
CA ILE A 11 28.51 17.95 -30.46
C ILE A 11 27.31 17.17 -29.92
N TRP A 12 26.59 16.43 -30.77
CA TRP A 12 25.49 15.58 -30.33
C TRP A 12 25.93 14.43 -29.42
N LEU A 13 27.11 13.84 -29.67
CA LEU A 13 27.68 12.80 -28.82
C LEU A 13 28.13 13.32 -27.46
N ALA A 14 28.76 14.49 -27.42
CA ALA A 14 29.13 15.16 -26.17
C ALA A 14 27.89 15.56 -25.38
N LEU A 15 26.85 16.08 -26.05
CA LEU A 15 25.58 16.41 -25.43
C LEU A 15 24.90 15.16 -24.84
N ALA A 16 24.87 14.05 -25.58
CA ALA A 16 24.31 12.78 -25.10
C ALA A 16 25.09 12.23 -23.90
N ALA A 17 26.42 12.33 -23.89
CA ALA A 17 27.25 11.92 -22.76
C ALA A 17 26.99 12.80 -21.53
N VAL A 18 26.85 14.12 -21.70
CA VAL A 18 26.49 15.04 -20.62
C VAL A 18 25.10 14.71 -20.07
N PHE A 19 24.10 14.47 -20.94
CA PHE A 19 22.77 14.06 -20.49
C PHE A 19 22.79 12.72 -19.74
N ALA A 20 23.58 11.74 -20.22
CA ALA A 20 23.69 10.42 -19.58
C ALA A 20 24.38 10.47 -18.20
N VAL A 21 25.28 11.43 -17.95
CA VAL A 21 25.99 11.54 -16.67
C VAL A 21 25.28 12.50 -15.71
N VAL A 22 24.67 13.57 -16.20
CA VAL A 22 24.09 14.63 -15.36
C VAL A 22 22.65 14.34 -14.97
N LEU A 23 21.81 13.74 -15.84
CA LEU A 23 20.42 13.42 -15.46
C LEU A 23 20.32 12.44 -14.28
N PRO A 24 21.08 11.33 -14.21
CA PRO A 24 20.97 10.41 -13.09
C PRO A 24 21.31 11.08 -11.77
N ARG A 25 22.33 11.96 -11.76
CA ARG A 25 22.78 12.65 -10.54
C ARG A 25 21.83 13.74 -10.06
N LEU A 26 21.09 14.38 -10.95
CA LEU A 26 20.03 15.32 -10.57
C LEU A 26 18.79 14.61 -10.02
N ILE A 27 18.53 13.37 -10.44
CA ILE A 27 17.43 12.55 -9.93
C ILE A 27 17.79 11.97 -8.54
N ASP A 28 19.01 11.47 -8.36
CA ASP A 28 19.51 10.99 -7.05
C ASP A 28 19.55 12.10 -6.01
N ALA A 29 19.93 13.33 -6.38
CA ALA A 29 19.95 14.47 -5.45
C ALA A 29 18.54 14.87 -4.95
N ARG A 30 17.48 14.51 -5.69
CA ARG A 30 16.09 14.76 -5.30
C ARG A 30 15.49 13.60 -4.49
N ALA A 31 16.11 12.42 -4.55
CA ALA A 31 15.81 11.26 -3.72
C ALA A 31 16.69 11.28 -2.46
N ALA A 32 16.62 12.36 -1.68
CA ALA A 32 17.14 12.30 -0.31
C ALA A 32 16.45 11.13 0.41
N PRO A 33 17.17 10.22 1.08
CA PRO A 33 16.54 9.17 1.87
C PRO A 33 15.69 9.85 2.94
N GLN A 34 14.38 9.84 2.76
CA GLN A 34 13.48 10.23 3.84
C GLN A 34 13.75 9.22 4.97
N PRO A 35 14.17 9.67 6.16
CA PRO A 35 14.36 8.76 7.27
C PRO A 35 13.03 8.00 7.48
N PRO A 36 13.07 6.68 7.72
CA PRO A 36 11.85 5.94 8.00
C PRO A 36 11.14 6.66 9.15
N PRO A 37 9.82 6.92 9.03
CA PRO A 37 9.10 7.60 10.09
C PRO A 37 9.36 6.85 11.40
N PRO A 38 9.63 7.56 12.51
CA PRO A 38 9.85 6.91 13.79
C PRO A 38 8.66 6.00 14.07
N ALA A 39 8.94 4.75 14.41
CA ALA A 39 7.96 3.79 14.85
C ALA A 39 7.14 4.45 15.97
N SER A 40 5.98 4.95 15.60
CA SER A 40 5.06 5.57 16.55
C SER A 40 4.60 4.45 17.46
N PRO A 41 4.54 4.66 18.79
CA PRO A 41 4.08 3.63 19.69
C PRO A 41 2.70 3.16 19.23
N ASP A 42 2.53 1.85 19.10
CA ASP A 42 1.35 1.16 18.56
C ASP A 42 0.07 1.66 19.22
N SER A 43 -0.47 2.75 18.68
CA SER A 43 -1.75 3.27 19.08
C SER A 43 -2.77 2.50 18.26
N ALA A 44 -3.09 1.29 18.74
CA ALA A 44 -4.07 0.42 18.11
C ALA A 44 -5.40 1.16 17.98
N SER A 45 -5.99 1.15 16.79
CA SER A 45 -7.34 1.69 16.60
C SER A 45 -8.31 0.74 17.28
N ARG A 46 -9.22 1.25 18.12
CA ARG A 46 -10.06 0.39 18.95
C ARG A 46 -11.53 0.76 18.83
N PHE A 47 -12.41 -0.22 18.97
CA PHE A 47 -13.84 0.02 19.21
C PHE A 47 -14.18 -0.33 20.65
N VAL A 48 -15.10 0.44 21.24
CA VAL A 48 -15.64 0.18 22.57
C VAL A 48 -17.08 -0.23 22.43
N VAL A 49 -17.44 -1.36 23.04
CA VAL A 49 -18.80 -1.86 23.02
C VAL A 49 -19.51 -1.40 24.28
N HIS A 50 -20.61 -0.69 24.08
CA HIS A 50 -21.52 -0.27 25.14
C HIS A 50 -22.77 -1.13 25.13
N ASP A 51 -23.26 -1.46 26.32
CA ASP A 51 -24.57 -2.05 26.52
C ASP A 51 -25.70 -1.01 26.33
N PRO A 52 -26.98 -1.44 26.36
CA PRO A 52 -28.12 -0.52 26.25
C PRO A 52 -28.17 0.54 27.35
N ASN A 53 -27.53 0.31 28.50
CA ASN A 53 -27.45 1.25 29.63
C ASN A 53 -26.25 2.21 29.52
N GLY A 54 -25.41 2.06 28.49
CA GLY A 54 -24.21 2.86 28.26
C GLY A 54 -22.95 2.36 28.99
N ALA A 55 -23.02 1.26 29.73
CA ALA A 55 -21.88 0.63 30.38
C ALA A 55 -20.96 -0.03 29.34
N VAL A 56 -19.65 0.08 29.55
CA VAL A 56 -18.66 -0.57 28.67
C VAL A 56 -18.57 -2.05 29.00
N ILE A 57 -18.76 -2.89 27.99
CA ILE A 57 -18.74 -4.35 28.15
C ILE A 57 -17.57 -5.05 27.47
N GLY A 58 -16.80 -4.33 26.65
CA GLY A 58 -15.65 -4.88 25.97
C GLY A 58 -15.06 -3.95 24.92
N TRP A 59 -13.97 -4.43 24.32
CA TRP A 59 -13.14 -3.66 23.40
C TRP A 59 -12.72 -4.54 22.22
N LEU A 60 -12.77 -3.99 21.01
CA LEU A 60 -12.17 -4.59 19.82
C LEU A 60 -10.90 -3.81 19.50
N ASN A 61 -9.73 -4.43 19.64
CA ASN A 61 -8.44 -3.85 19.30
C ASN A 61 -8.05 -4.26 17.88
N ILE A 62 -7.72 -3.27 17.03
CA ILE A 62 -7.23 -3.49 15.67
C ILE A 62 -5.75 -3.13 15.60
N LYS A 63 -4.93 -4.15 15.36
CA LYS A 63 -3.51 -4.01 15.03
C LYS A 63 -3.36 -4.16 13.53
N TYR A 64 -2.70 -3.21 12.88
CA TYR A 64 -2.52 -3.23 11.44
C TYR A 64 -1.19 -2.56 11.06
N PRO A 65 -0.60 -2.95 9.91
CA PRO A 65 0.62 -2.34 9.44
C PRO A 65 0.29 -1.02 8.73
N ARG A 66 0.77 0.10 9.28
CA ARG A 66 0.65 1.42 8.63
C ARG A 66 1.50 1.54 7.38
N THR A 67 2.56 0.74 7.27
CA THR A 67 3.48 0.73 6.14
C THR A 67 3.74 -0.70 5.70
N ILE A 68 3.57 -0.97 4.40
CA ILE A 68 3.83 -2.27 3.78
C ILE A 68 4.80 -2.05 2.61
N ARG A 69 5.71 -3.00 2.35
CA ARG A 69 6.57 -2.93 1.18
C ARG A 69 5.85 -3.51 -0.05
N GLU A 70 6.09 -2.97 -1.24
CA GLU A 70 5.59 -3.58 -2.50
C GLU A 70 6.16 -5.01 -2.56
N ASN A 71 5.27 -6.02 -2.63
CA ASN A 71 5.56 -7.47 -2.54
C ASN A 71 5.72 -8.08 -1.14
N GLU A 72 5.54 -7.31 -0.07
CA GLU A 72 5.36 -7.88 1.27
C GLU A 72 3.87 -7.93 1.64
N GLU A 73 3.54 -8.86 2.52
CA GLU A 73 2.21 -9.01 3.07
C GLU A 73 2.13 -8.33 4.44
N GLY A 74 1.08 -7.53 4.64
CA GLY A 74 0.73 -7.00 5.94
C GLY A 74 -0.14 -7.98 6.72
N VAL A 75 -0.08 -7.96 8.05
CA VAL A 75 -0.99 -8.73 8.90
C VAL A 75 -1.86 -7.77 9.71
N LEU A 76 -3.17 -7.80 9.47
CA LEU A 76 -4.17 -7.17 10.31
C LEU A 76 -4.68 -8.19 11.34
N GLU A 77 -4.66 -7.82 12.61
CA GLU A 77 -5.20 -8.62 13.71
C GLU A 77 -6.31 -7.83 14.39
N ALA A 78 -7.49 -8.46 14.50
CA ALA A 78 -8.56 -7.95 15.34
C ALA A 78 -8.70 -8.86 16.57
N GLU A 79 -8.68 -8.25 17.74
CA GLU A 79 -8.77 -8.92 19.04
C GLU A 79 -9.94 -8.33 19.82
N TYR A 80 -10.96 -9.15 20.06
CA TYR A 80 -12.04 -8.77 20.96
C TYR A 80 -11.73 -9.24 22.37
N THR A 81 -11.87 -8.35 23.35
CA THR A 81 -11.65 -8.63 24.78
C THR A 81 -12.85 -8.16 25.59
N THR A 82 -13.36 -9.02 26.47
CA THR A 82 -14.42 -8.66 27.42
C THR A 82 -13.91 -7.67 28.46
N GLY A 83 -14.74 -6.70 28.86
CA GLY A 83 -14.44 -5.80 29.96
C GLY A 83 -14.61 -6.46 31.33
N ASP A 84 -14.52 -5.66 32.39
CA ASP A 84 -14.67 -6.12 33.78
C ASP A 84 -16.10 -6.61 34.10
N THR A 85 -17.10 -6.17 33.32
CA THR A 85 -18.47 -6.67 33.39
C THR A 85 -18.55 -8.07 32.81
N ARG A 86 -18.71 -9.08 33.68
CA ARG A 86 -18.90 -10.47 33.26
C ARG A 86 -20.23 -10.64 32.55
N TRP A 87 -20.21 -11.34 31.41
CA TRP A 87 -21.42 -11.73 30.72
C TRP A 87 -22.13 -12.84 31.48
N LYS A 88 -23.46 -12.81 31.55
CA LYS A 88 -24.23 -13.94 32.06
C LYS A 88 -24.12 -15.10 31.07
N ALA A 89 -23.31 -16.11 31.41
CA ALA A 89 -23.35 -17.39 30.71
C ALA A 89 -24.73 -18.03 30.97
N GLY A 90 -25.49 -18.30 29.92
CA GLY A 90 -26.81 -18.91 30.04
C GLY A 90 -26.69 -20.32 30.61
N ALA A 91 -27.00 -20.48 31.90
CA ALA A 91 -27.56 -21.66 32.57
C ALA A 91 -27.15 -21.67 34.06
N ALA A 92 -27.81 -20.84 34.87
CA ALA A 92 -28.04 -21.13 36.28
C ALA A 92 -29.24 -20.29 36.74
N GLU A 93 -30.44 -20.81 36.53
CA GLU A 93 -31.52 -20.57 37.49
C GLU A 93 -31.14 -21.28 38.80
N SER A 94 -30.25 -20.68 39.59
CA SER A 94 -30.08 -21.02 40.99
C SER A 94 -29.38 -19.89 41.70
N GLY A 95 -29.95 -19.50 42.83
CA GLY A 95 -29.65 -18.29 43.60
C GLY A 95 -28.17 -18.00 43.80
N ASP A 96 -27.75 -16.80 43.43
CA ASP A 96 -27.52 -15.74 44.41
C ASP A 96 -27.57 -14.40 43.69
N ASN A 97 -28.50 -13.56 44.14
CA ASN A 97 -28.77 -12.26 43.56
C ASN A 97 -27.83 -11.22 44.17
N ASP A 98 -26.52 -11.42 43.99
CA ASP A 98 -25.52 -10.42 44.36
C ASP A 98 -25.34 -9.44 43.20
N GLY A 99 -26.15 -8.38 43.27
CA GLY A 99 -26.33 -7.35 42.26
C GLY A 99 -25.12 -6.44 42.01
N TYR A 100 -24.08 -6.98 41.36
CA TYR A 100 -23.06 -6.16 40.70
C TYR A 100 -22.77 -6.66 39.28
N GLY A 101 -23.15 -5.86 38.27
CA GLY A 101 -22.44 -5.75 36.98
C GLY A 101 -22.59 -6.87 35.95
N SER A 102 -23.57 -7.76 36.06
CA SER A 102 -23.77 -8.82 35.06
C SER A 102 -24.66 -8.35 33.90
N VAL A 103 -24.11 -8.35 32.69
CA VAL A 103 -24.77 -7.86 31.47
C VAL A 103 -25.11 -9.03 30.54
N GLN A 104 -26.22 -8.90 29.81
CA GLN A 104 -26.58 -9.86 28.76
C GLN A 104 -25.52 -9.80 27.63
N PRO A 105 -24.95 -10.93 27.18
CA PRO A 105 -24.04 -10.91 26.04
C PRO A 105 -24.76 -10.41 24.77
N PRO A 106 -24.05 -9.72 23.87
CA PRO A 106 -24.58 -9.40 22.54
C PRO A 106 -25.04 -10.67 21.81
N ALA A 107 -26.08 -10.57 20.98
CA ALA A 107 -26.58 -11.69 20.19
C ALA A 107 -25.62 -12.06 19.04
N GLY A 108 -24.81 -11.12 18.58
CA GLY A 108 -23.82 -11.35 17.54
C GLY A 108 -22.87 -10.17 17.38
N MET A 109 -21.65 -10.46 16.94
CA MET A 109 -20.59 -9.47 16.73
C MET A 109 -19.85 -9.78 15.44
N LYS A 110 -19.79 -8.81 14.53
CA LYS A 110 -19.27 -9.02 13.18
C LYS A 110 -18.33 -7.90 12.76
N VAL A 111 -17.12 -8.26 12.34
CA VAL A 111 -16.16 -7.34 11.73
C VAL A 111 -16.20 -7.52 10.22
N GLU A 112 -16.29 -6.40 9.52
CA GLU A 112 -16.24 -6.31 8.07
C GLU A 112 -15.09 -5.39 7.67
N LEU A 113 -14.25 -5.87 6.76
CA LEU A 113 -13.10 -5.16 6.22
C LEU A 113 -13.40 -4.79 4.78
N SER A 114 -12.94 -3.62 4.34
CA SER A 114 -12.99 -3.25 2.92
C SER A 114 -11.83 -2.35 2.55
N GLY A 115 -11.22 -2.60 1.40
CA GLY A 115 -10.19 -1.77 0.80
C GLY A 115 -10.22 -2.01 -0.71
N ALA A 116 -10.46 -0.95 -1.49
CA ALA A 116 -10.63 -1.09 -2.94
C ALA A 116 -9.38 -1.70 -3.62
N ASP A 117 -8.21 -1.31 -3.13
CA ASP A 117 -6.91 -1.62 -3.72
C ASP A 117 -6.07 -2.60 -2.87
N LEU A 118 -6.69 -3.17 -1.83
CA LEU A 118 -6.08 -4.14 -0.92
C LEU A 118 -6.76 -5.51 -1.08
N ALA A 119 -5.98 -6.55 -1.33
CA ALA A 119 -6.47 -7.92 -1.23
C ALA A 119 -6.46 -8.37 0.23
N LEU A 120 -7.57 -8.97 0.67
CA LEU A 120 -7.78 -9.41 2.05
C LEU A 120 -8.03 -10.92 2.06
N THR A 121 -7.20 -11.65 2.80
CA THR A 121 -7.30 -13.12 2.94
C THR A 121 -7.20 -13.52 4.41
N PRO A 122 -8.09 -14.35 4.98
CA PRO A 122 -9.28 -14.97 4.36
C PRO A 122 -10.36 -13.92 4.05
N SER A 123 -11.59 -14.37 3.74
CA SER A 123 -12.75 -13.49 3.49
C SER A 123 -12.75 -12.28 4.43
N PRO A 124 -13.02 -11.06 3.94
CA PRO A 124 -12.88 -9.81 4.70
C PRO A 124 -14.02 -9.61 5.71
N THR A 125 -14.53 -10.69 6.27
CA THR A 125 -15.66 -10.70 7.17
C THR A 125 -15.47 -11.83 8.16
N HIS A 126 -15.59 -11.51 9.45
CA HIS A 126 -15.50 -12.48 10.54
C HIS A 126 -16.60 -12.24 11.57
N GLU A 127 -17.23 -13.32 12.00
CA GLU A 127 -18.21 -13.33 13.07
C GLU A 127 -17.57 -13.93 14.32
N PHE A 128 -17.60 -13.16 15.41
CA PHE A 128 -17.04 -13.56 16.68
C PHE A 128 -17.99 -14.54 17.39
N ASP A 129 -17.41 -15.59 17.97
CA ASP A 129 -18.18 -16.55 18.75
C ASP A 129 -18.36 -16.02 20.17
N VAL A 130 -19.54 -15.46 20.42
CA VAL A 130 -19.93 -14.88 21.70
C VAL A 130 -19.82 -15.90 22.84
N GLN A 131 -20.15 -17.17 22.60
CA GLN A 131 -20.09 -18.20 23.64
C GLN A 131 -18.64 -18.53 24.00
N ARG A 132 -17.78 -18.64 22.99
CA ARG A 132 -16.34 -18.81 23.19
C ARG A 132 -15.76 -17.64 23.98
N ILE A 133 -16.09 -16.41 23.57
CA ILE A 133 -15.60 -15.20 24.25
C ILE A 133 -16.09 -15.12 25.69
N ALA A 134 -17.34 -15.51 25.96
CA ALA A 134 -17.85 -15.57 27.33
C ALA A 134 -17.03 -16.53 28.22
N ALA A 135 -16.51 -17.61 27.64
CA ALA A 135 -15.71 -18.62 28.35
C ALA A 135 -14.22 -18.23 28.47
N THR A 136 -13.62 -17.68 27.41
CA THR A 136 -12.17 -17.39 27.34
C THR A 136 -11.81 -15.95 27.65
N GLY A 137 -12.78 -15.03 27.60
CA GLY A 137 -12.60 -13.58 27.71
C GLY A 137 -11.98 -12.90 26.48
N VAL A 138 -11.52 -13.67 25.49
CA VAL A 138 -10.80 -13.14 24.33
C VAL A 138 -10.97 -14.01 23.09
N GLU A 139 -11.05 -13.35 21.93
CA GLU A 139 -10.97 -13.99 20.63
C GLU A 139 -10.13 -13.13 19.67
N ARG A 140 -9.33 -13.81 18.82
CA ARG A 140 -8.45 -13.16 17.85
C ARG A 140 -8.67 -13.73 16.46
N VAL A 141 -8.64 -12.84 15.48
CA VAL A 141 -8.70 -13.19 14.05
C VAL A 141 -7.65 -12.39 13.30
N LYS A 142 -7.06 -13.01 12.28
CA LYS A 142 -5.99 -12.43 11.47
C LYS A 142 -6.37 -12.44 10.00
N TRP A 143 -6.06 -11.34 9.33
CA TRP A 143 -6.12 -11.20 7.89
C TRP A 143 -4.77 -10.80 7.34
N ILE A 144 -4.46 -11.36 6.18
CA ILE A 144 -3.36 -10.98 5.32
C ILE A 144 -3.87 -9.84 4.44
N VAL A 145 -3.14 -8.74 4.43
CA VAL A 145 -3.39 -7.54 3.64
C VAL A 145 -2.30 -7.44 2.59
N SER A 146 -2.65 -7.71 1.33
CA SER A 146 -1.70 -7.69 0.22
C SER A 146 -2.03 -6.52 -0.71
N PRO A 147 -1.14 -5.52 -0.83
CA PRO A 147 -1.37 -4.37 -1.70
C PRO A 147 -1.18 -4.74 -3.16
N LYS A 148 -2.03 -4.19 -4.04
CA LYS A 148 -1.90 -4.38 -5.50
C LYS A 148 -0.90 -3.42 -6.15
N ASP A 149 -0.86 -2.19 -5.65
CA ASP A 149 -0.06 -1.10 -6.20
C ASP A 149 0.62 -0.29 -5.10
N GLU A 150 1.70 0.39 -5.47
CA GLU A 150 2.38 1.38 -4.62
C GLU A 150 1.50 2.61 -4.42
N GLY A 151 1.51 3.19 -3.21
CA GLY A 151 0.75 4.41 -2.91
C GLY A 151 0.15 4.45 -1.51
N ASP A 152 -0.66 5.47 -1.26
CA ASP A 152 -1.44 5.61 -0.04
C ASP A 152 -2.80 4.94 -0.24
N HIS A 153 -3.10 3.96 0.60
CA HIS A 153 -4.32 3.17 0.60
C HIS A 153 -5.11 3.40 1.88
N VAL A 154 -6.41 3.12 1.85
CA VAL A 154 -7.27 3.20 3.03
C VAL A 154 -8.00 1.87 3.21
N LEU A 155 -7.85 1.30 4.40
CA LEU A 155 -8.60 0.14 4.83
C LEU A 155 -9.72 0.58 5.78
N LEU A 156 -10.96 0.28 5.42
CA LEU A 156 -12.13 0.55 6.25
C LEU A 156 -12.44 -0.70 7.08
N VAL A 157 -12.52 -0.50 8.38
CA VAL A 157 -12.95 -1.52 9.35
C VAL A 157 -14.30 -1.11 9.90
N ARG A 158 -15.30 -1.97 9.75
CA ARG A 158 -16.62 -1.80 10.31
C ARG A 158 -16.89 -2.86 11.35
N PHE A 159 -17.39 -2.46 12.52
CA PHE A 159 -17.71 -3.38 13.60
C PHE A 159 -19.19 -3.32 13.99
N ASN A 160 -19.96 -4.29 13.53
CA ASN A 160 -21.38 -4.37 13.81
C ASN A 160 -21.63 -5.25 15.06
N VAL A 161 -22.44 -4.73 15.98
CA VAL A 161 -22.86 -5.45 17.19
C VAL A 161 -24.39 -5.57 17.16
N SER A 162 -24.89 -6.76 17.43
CA SER A 162 -26.31 -7.09 17.47
C SER A 162 -26.71 -7.47 18.89
N PRO A 163 -27.92 -7.11 19.36
CA PRO A 163 -28.89 -6.22 18.69
C PRO A 163 -28.43 -4.76 18.66
N ALA A 164 -29.06 -3.92 17.83
CA ALA A 164 -28.70 -2.49 17.65
C ALA A 164 -28.80 -1.62 18.92
N THR A 165 -29.32 -2.17 20.01
CA THR A 165 -29.30 -1.55 21.34
C THR A 165 -27.88 -1.51 21.93
N PHE A 166 -26.99 -2.42 21.51
CA PHE A 166 -25.56 -2.33 21.77
C PHE A 166 -24.91 -1.40 20.76
N LYS A 167 -23.92 -0.62 21.21
CA LYS A 167 -23.21 0.35 20.36
C LYS A 167 -21.73 0.07 20.34
N ALA A 168 -21.15 -0.03 19.14
CA ALA A 168 -19.71 -0.03 18.94
C ALA A 168 -19.25 1.39 18.59
N ILE A 169 -18.49 2.01 19.50
CA ILE A 169 -17.98 3.37 19.33
C ILE A 169 -16.50 3.30 18.94
N PRO A 170 -16.10 3.81 17.76
CA PRO A 170 -14.70 3.91 17.41
C PRO A 170 -13.98 4.92 18.29
N ILE A 171 -12.82 4.54 18.79
CA ILE A 171 -11.93 5.40 19.56
C ILE A 171 -10.60 5.54 18.82
N SER A 172 -10.19 6.80 18.68
CA SER A 172 -8.91 7.17 18.11
C SER A 172 -7.73 6.66 18.93
N ALA A 173 -6.56 6.65 18.31
CA ALA A 173 -5.27 6.45 18.96
C ALA A 173 -5.07 7.29 20.23
N ASN A 174 -5.68 8.47 20.31
CA ASN A 174 -5.57 9.40 21.45
C ASN A 174 -6.65 9.18 22.52
N GLY A 175 -7.44 8.09 22.42
CA GLY A 175 -8.48 7.77 23.39
C GLY A 175 -9.79 8.53 23.21
N GLN A 176 -9.88 9.46 22.25
CA GLN A 176 -11.12 10.19 21.96
C GLN A 176 -12.04 9.42 21.02
N ALA A 177 -13.35 9.43 21.30
CA ALA A 177 -14.36 8.87 20.42
C ALA A 177 -14.37 9.60 19.07
N GLN A 178 -14.36 8.85 17.97
CA GLN A 178 -14.33 9.38 16.61
C GLN A 178 -15.74 9.62 16.02
N GLY A 179 -16.78 9.26 16.76
CA GLY A 179 -18.18 9.38 16.34
C GLY A 179 -19.02 8.20 16.81
N SER A 180 -20.27 8.15 16.36
CA SER A 180 -21.19 7.02 16.62
C SER A 180 -21.29 6.03 15.46
N ASP A 181 -20.66 6.33 14.32
CA ASP A 181 -20.59 5.40 13.18
C ASP A 181 -19.64 4.26 13.55
N PRO A 182 -20.05 2.98 13.43
CA PRO A 182 -19.22 1.83 13.77
C PRO A 182 -18.10 1.55 12.74
N GLN A 183 -17.39 2.58 12.29
CA GLN A 183 -16.40 2.52 11.22
C GLN A 183 -15.13 3.27 11.59
N ILE A 184 -13.98 2.70 11.23
CA ILE A 184 -12.66 3.34 11.33
C ILE A 184 -11.96 3.23 9.98
N LEU A 185 -11.33 4.32 9.56
CA LEU A 185 -10.44 4.36 8.41
C LEU A 185 -8.98 4.20 8.86
N LEU A 186 -8.31 3.19 8.34
CA LEU A 186 -6.93 2.86 8.66
C LEU A 186 -6.04 3.19 7.44
N PRO A 187 -5.19 4.21 7.51
CA PRO A 187 -4.29 4.55 6.42
C PRO A 187 -3.16 3.52 6.31
N VAL A 188 -2.93 3.02 5.10
CA VAL A 188 -1.91 2.03 4.77
C VAL A 188 -1.03 2.59 3.65
N LYS A 189 0.25 2.81 3.92
CA LYS A 189 1.21 3.32 2.94
C LYS A 189 2.04 2.16 2.36
N VAL A 190 2.00 2.00 1.05
CA VAL A 190 2.76 0.97 0.33
C VAL A 190 3.93 1.63 -0.38
N PHE A 191 5.14 1.13 -0.18
CA PHE A 191 6.35 1.71 -0.76
C PHE A 191 7.27 0.66 -1.39
N THR A 192 7.98 1.07 -2.43
CA THR A 192 9.06 0.29 -3.03
C THR A 192 10.40 0.60 -2.36
N ILE A 193 11.19 -0.43 -2.04
CA ILE A 193 12.55 -0.23 -1.49
C ILE A 193 13.52 0.21 -2.60
N TYR A 194 13.30 -0.27 -3.82
CA TYR A 194 14.08 0.16 -4.97
C TYR A 194 13.54 1.52 -5.42
N GLY A 195 14.20 2.60 -4.99
CA GLY A 195 13.85 4.00 -5.32
C GLY A 195 13.92 4.37 -6.82
N VAL A 196 13.83 3.40 -7.71
CA VAL A 196 13.68 3.59 -9.14
C VAL A 196 12.19 3.60 -9.43
N SER A 197 11.57 4.77 -9.37
CA SER A 197 10.17 4.94 -9.78
C SER A 197 9.92 4.21 -11.11
N LYS A 198 8.73 3.60 -11.31
CA LYS A 198 8.39 2.95 -12.58
C LYS A 198 8.62 3.89 -13.78
N ALA A 199 8.50 5.20 -13.57
CA ALA A 199 8.87 6.23 -14.55
C ALA A 199 10.37 6.23 -14.89
N THR A 200 11.26 6.10 -13.91
CA THR A 200 12.72 6.00 -14.12
C THR A 200 13.10 4.74 -14.91
N VAL A 201 12.44 3.59 -14.65
CA VAL A 201 12.64 2.36 -15.44
C VAL A 201 12.17 2.55 -16.89
N LEU A 202 11.03 3.20 -17.09
CA LEU A 202 10.51 3.51 -18.42
C LEU A 202 11.44 4.44 -19.21
N ILE A 203 11.95 5.48 -18.55
CA ILE A 203 12.89 6.44 -19.14
C ILE A 203 14.20 5.75 -19.50
N ALA A 204 14.72 4.86 -18.64
CA ALA A 204 15.92 4.09 -18.93
C ALA A 204 15.73 3.18 -20.15
N LYS A 205 14.58 2.50 -20.26
CA LYS A 205 14.26 1.64 -21.41
C LYS A 205 14.12 2.44 -22.71
N GLY A 206 13.49 3.63 -22.66
CA GLY A 206 13.42 4.55 -23.79
C GLY A 206 14.78 5.13 -24.18
N GLY A 207 15.63 5.46 -23.21
CA GLY A 207 16.98 5.97 -23.42
C GLY A 207 17.92 4.96 -24.10
N VAL A 208 17.87 3.69 -23.69
CA VAL A 208 18.65 2.60 -24.32
C VAL A 208 18.21 2.38 -25.78
N GLY A 209 16.91 2.48 -26.06
CA GLY A 209 16.38 2.42 -27.43
C GLY A 209 16.89 3.57 -28.30
N LEU A 210 16.87 4.80 -27.79
CA LEU A 210 17.35 5.98 -28.50
C LEU A 210 18.87 5.91 -28.76
N VAL A 211 19.66 5.47 -27.78
CA VAL A 211 21.11 5.30 -27.91
C VAL A 211 21.44 4.20 -28.92
N SER A 212 20.73 3.08 -28.91
CA SER A 212 20.90 2.01 -29.90
C SER A 212 20.56 2.48 -31.32
N PHE A 213 19.52 3.30 -31.48
CA PHE A 213 19.17 3.92 -32.76
C PHE A 213 20.24 4.89 -33.26
N LEU A 214 20.78 5.73 -32.37
CA LEU A 214 21.85 6.68 -32.69
C LEU A 214 23.18 6.00 -33.03
N LEU A 215 23.50 4.88 -32.38
CA LEU A 215 24.70 4.09 -32.66
C LEU A 215 24.60 3.27 -33.96
N THR A 216 23.40 2.90 -34.39
CA THR A 216 23.19 2.15 -35.64
C THR A 216 23.11 3.05 -36.87
N LEU A 217 22.81 4.35 -36.71
CA LEU A 217 22.75 5.33 -37.79
C LEU A 217 24.04 5.46 -38.63
N PRO A 218 25.26 5.52 -38.05
CA PRO A 218 26.50 5.56 -38.83
C PRO A 218 26.73 4.30 -39.67
N ALA A 219 26.42 3.13 -39.12
CA ALA A 219 26.55 1.87 -39.84
C ALA A 219 25.54 1.78 -40.99
N ALA A 220 24.30 2.21 -40.76
CA ALA A 220 23.26 2.32 -41.78
C ALA A 220 23.66 3.30 -42.90
N PHE A 221 24.27 4.44 -42.57
CA PHE A 221 24.73 5.43 -43.56
C PHE A 221 25.89 4.90 -44.42
N VAL A 222 26.84 4.16 -43.83
CA VAL A 222 27.95 3.54 -44.55
C VAL A 222 27.47 2.42 -45.49
N LEU A 223 26.49 1.62 -45.06
CA LEU A 223 25.83 0.62 -45.89
C LEU A 223 25.05 1.26 -47.04
N PHE A 224 24.34 2.36 -46.79
CA PHE A 224 23.60 3.11 -47.80
C PHE A 224 24.54 3.73 -48.85
N ASP A 225 25.66 4.35 -48.43
CA ASP A 225 26.65 4.95 -49.34
C ASP A 225 27.38 3.89 -50.18
N ARG A 226 27.54 2.66 -49.67
CA ARG A 226 28.08 1.52 -50.43
C ARG A 226 27.11 0.95 -51.46
N LEU A 227 25.81 0.88 -51.14
CA LEU A 227 24.80 0.26 -52.01
C LEU A 227 24.27 1.24 -53.07
N PHE A 228 24.22 2.54 -52.79
CA PHE A 228 23.59 3.53 -53.67
C PHE A 228 24.54 4.46 -54.42
N ARG A 229 25.86 4.41 -54.19
CA ARG A 229 26.81 5.14 -55.06
C ARG A 229 26.90 4.49 -56.43
N LYS A 230 26.13 5.02 -57.39
CA LYS A 230 26.37 4.81 -58.82
C LYS A 230 27.78 5.31 -59.15
N LYS A 231 28.65 4.40 -59.63
CA LYS A 231 29.98 4.75 -60.15
C LYS A 231 29.85 5.85 -61.22
N PRO A 232 30.57 6.98 -61.13
CA PRO A 232 30.54 7.97 -62.20
C PRO A 232 31.15 7.36 -63.46
N LYS A 233 30.39 7.41 -64.57
CA LYS A 233 30.84 6.95 -65.89
C LYS A 233 32.03 7.80 -66.32
N PRO A 234 33.15 7.22 -66.78
CA PRO A 234 34.30 8.00 -67.25
C PRO A 234 33.89 8.84 -68.46
N ARG A 235 33.96 10.16 -68.32
CA ARG A 235 33.67 11.13 -69.38
C ARG A 235 34.82 11.07 -70.39
N ARG A 236 34.55 10.47 -71.54
CA ARG A 236 35.47 10.34 -72.69
C ARG A 236 36.00 11.73 -73.06
N LYS A 237 37.32 11.95 -72.95
CA LYS A 237 37.99 13.15 -73.48
C LYS A 237 37.74 13.19 -74.98
N LYS A 238 37.14 14.29 -75.48
CA LYS A 238 37.21 14.62 -76.90
C LYS A 238 38.58 15.22 -77.16
N ALA A 239 39.31 14.61 -78.09
CA ALA A 239 40.45 15.23 -78.75
C ALA A 239 39.92 16.13 -79.88
N ALA A 240 40.26 17.41 -79.81
CA ALA A 240 40.49 18.37 -80.90
C ALA A 240 40.81 19.71 -80.22
#